data_AF-A0A151JAI4-F1
#
_entry.id   AF-A0A151JAI4-F1
#
_cell.length_a   1.000
_cell.length_b   1.000
_cell.length_c   1.000
_cell.angle_alpha   90.00
_cell.angle_beta   90.00
_cell.angle_gamma   90.00
#
_symmetry.space_group_name_H-M   'P 1'
#
loop_
_entity.id
_entity.type
_entity.pdbx_description
1 polymer ?
#
loop_
_entity_poly.entity_id
_entity_poly.type
_entity_poly.pdbx_seq_one_letter_code
_entity_poly.pdbx_strand_id
1 'polypeptide(L)'
;MVDLVDRVLLLSHPQFHQKNFSKAIETLLNNGNPLTLIFTTINDRIKYHFHNNQKKTAPLTVDKFFTVPYIKSISESFQSHLVYIRRQLIQYLTCLTDLLRLSKDKLSFMSQQDVVYKISCHDCDASYVGQTKRKLLTRVREHRSNINKKTGSPSVISNHRITHGHDFDWSNVKILDIEPSYNKRMTSEMLHIKRQNNGLNLQNDTISFPDAHLSLLGRLPSF
;
A
#
# COMPACT_ATOMS: atom_id res chain seq x y z
N MET A 1 -11.30 31.96 -3.37
CA MET A 1 -10.60 33.25 -3.60
C MET A 1 -9.22 33.02 -4.21
N VAL A 2 -8.32 32.29 -3.54
CA VAL A 2 -6.96 31.98 -4.04
C VAL A 2 -6.94 31.38 -5.44
N ASP A 3 -7.74 30.33 -5.67
CA ASP A 3 -7.84 29.66 -6.98
C ASP A 3 -8.28 30.59 -8.12
N LEU A 4 -9.17 31.54 -7.84
CA LEU A 4 -9.65 32.51 -8.84
C LEU A 4 -8.52 33.46 -9.27
N VAL A 5 -7.75 33.95 -8.30
CA VAL A 5 -6.58 34.83 -8.52
C VAL A 5 -5.49 34.10 -9.31
N ASP A 6 -5.26 32.82 -8.99
CA ASP A 6 -4.27 32.00 -9.69
C ASP A 6 -4.65 31.74 -11.14
N ARG A 7 -5.92 31.48 -11.42
CA ARG A 7 -6.39 31.29 -12.80
C ARG A 7 -6.18 32.55 -13.64
N VAL A 8 -6.38 33.75 -13.07
CA VAL A 8 -6.08 35.00 -13.78
C VAL A 8 -4.58 35.10 -14.07
N LEU A 9 -3.72 34.85 -13.08
CA LEU A 9 -2.26 34.97 -13.23
C LEU A 9 -1.64 33.92 -14.16
N LEU A 10 -2.13 32.68 -14.12
CA LEU A 10 -1.48 31.54 -14.76
C LEU A 10 -2.12 31.13 -16.08
N LEU A 11 -3.43 31.33 -16.25
CA LEU A 11 -4.19 30.79 -17.38
C LEU A 11 -4.67 31.85 -18.35
N SER A 12 -4.66 33.13 -17.96
CA SER A 12 -5.07 34.21 -18.85
C SER A 12 -3.88 34.95 -19.46
N HIS A 13 -4.02 35.41 -20.70
CA HIS A 13 -2.97 36.17 -21.38
C HIS A 13 -2.77 37.54 -20.68
N PRO A 14 -1.54 38.06 -20.53
CA PRO A 14 -1.25 39.30 -19.79
C PRO A 14 -2.11 40.51 -20.19
N GLN A 15 -2.43 40.62 -21.48
CA GLN A 15 -3.31 41.66 -22.02
C GLN A 15 -4.72 41.66 -21.41
N PHE A 16 -5.21 40.52 -20.91
CA PHE A 16 -6.53 40.39 -20.28
C PHE A 16 -6.49 40.38 -18.76
N HIS A 17 -5.31 40.43 -18.13
CA HIS A 17 -5.16 40.35 -16.68
C HIS A 17 -5.94 41.44 -15.96
N GLN A 18 -5.83 42.70 -16.41
CA GLN A 18 -6.54 43.83 -15.80
C GLN A 18 -8.05 43.61 -15.81
N LYS A 19 -8.62 43.24 -16.97
CA LYS A 19 -10.06 42.99 -17.11
C LYS A 19 -10.53 41.80 -16.26
N ASN A 20 -9.73 40.73 -16.21
CA ASN A 20 -10.05 39.53 -15.46
C ASN A 20 -9.94 39.75 -13.93
N PHE A 21 -8.98 40.55 -13.49
CA PHE A 21 -8.89 40.96 -12.08
C PHE A 21 -10.07 41.82 -11.67
N SER A 22 -10.46 42.81 -12.48
CA SER A 22 -11.65 43.62 -12.19
C SER A 22 -12.90 42.75 -12.05
N LYS A 23 -13.06 41.75 -12.94
CA LYS A 23 -14.18 40.80 -12.88
C LYS A 23 -14.14 39.90 -11.64
N ALA A 24 -12.95 39.43 -11.28
CA ALA A 24 -12.75 38.61 -10.09
C ALA A 24 -13.03 39.41 -8.80
N ILE A 25 -12.57 40.65 -8.71
CA ILE A 25 -12.82 41.54 -7.57
C ILE A 25 -14.32 41.84 -7.44
N GLU A 26 -14.99 42.19 -8.54
CA GLU A 26 -16.45 42.41 -8.58
C GLU A 26 -17.22 41.19 -8.06
N THR A 27 -16.87 39.99 -8.54
CA THR A 27 -17.50 38.73 -8.12
C THR A 27 -17.27 38.45 -6.64
N LEU A 28 -16.05 38.69 -6.13
CA LEU A 28 -15.72 38.45 -4.72
C LEU A 28 -16.42 39.44 -3.79
N LEU A 29 -16.57 40.70 -4.22
CA LEU A 29 -17.33 41.71 -3.49
C LEU A 29 -18.82 41.38 -3.42
N ASN A 30 -19.40 40.95 -4.53
CA ASN A 30 -20.80 40.50 -4.59
C ASN A 30 -21.06 39.27 -3.70
N ASN A 31 -20.02 38.48 -3.43
CA ASN A 31 -20.06 37.34 -2.50
C ASN A 31 -19.76 37.75 -1.04
N GLY A 32 -19.77 39.04 -0.70
CA GLY A 32 -19.61 39.55 0.67
C GLY A 32 -18.20 39.48 1.22
N ASN A 33 -17.17 39.32 0.36
CA ASN A 33 -15.79 39.28 0.84
C ASN A 33 -15.28 40.69 1.14
N PRO A 34 -14.65 40.93 2.31
CA PRO A 34 -14.06 42.23 2.63
C PRO A 34 -12.98 42.64 1.63
N LEU A 35 -12.95 43.92 1.25
CA LEU A 35 -11.93 44.48 0.33
C LEU A 35 -10.51 44.20 0.82
N THR A 36 -10.29 44.31 2.13
CA THR A 36 -8.99 44.02 2.76
C THR A 36 -8.52 42.62 2.44
N LEU A 37 -9.38 41.61 2.61
CA LEU A 37 -9.08 40.22 2.34
C LEU A 37 -8.82 39.94 0.84
N ILE A 38 -9.58 40.60 -0.04
CA ILE A 38 -9.41 40.45 -1.50
C ILE A 38 -8.03 40.98 -1.92
N PHE A 39 -7.69 42.21 -1.51
CA PHE A 39 -6.42 42.83 -1.90
C PHE A 39 -5.21 42.18 -1.24
N THR A 40 -5.30 41.73 0.01
CA THR A 40 -4.21 40.95 0.64
C THR A 40 -3.97 39.66 -0.13
N THR A 41 -5.03 38.92 -0.44
CA THR A 41 -4.94 37.67 -1.20
C THR A 41 -4.32 37.88 -2.58
N ILE A 42 -4.74 38.91 -3.32
CA ILE A 42 -4.17 39.22 -4.64
C ILE A 42 -2.68 39.54 -4.53
N ASN A 43 -2.29 40.41 -3.59
CA ASN A 43 -0.91 40.80 -3.39
C ASN A 43 -0.02 39.62 -2.99
N ASP A 44 -0.49 38.75 -2.10
CA ASP A 44 0.26 37.58 -1.64
C ASP A 44 0.47 36.58 -2.78
N ARG A 45 -0.54 36.38 -3.65
CA ARG A 45 -0.41 35.49 -4.82
C ARG A 45 0.51 36.07 -5.89
N ILE A 46 0.45 37.37 -6.16
CA ILE A 46 1.38 38.02 -7.08
C ILE A 46 2.82 37.86 -6.59
N LYS A 47 3.08 38.15 -5.30
CA LYS A 47 4.42 37.98 -4.68
C LYS A 47 4.88 36.53 -4.76
N TYR A 48 4.00 35.57 -4.46
CA TYR A 48 4.31 34.15 -4.54
C TYR A 48 4.77 33.73 -5.93
N HIS A 49 4.01 34.10 -6.98
CA HIS A 49 4.34 33.73 -8.36
C HIS A 49 5.56 34.48 -8.91
N PHE A 50 5.77 35.73 -8.50
CA PHE A 50 6.96 36.50 -8.86
C PHE A 50 8.25 35.89 -8.25
N HIS A 51 8.23 35.55 -6.96
CA HIS A 51 9.35 34.86 -6.30
C HIS A 51 9.59 33.44 -6.83
N ASN A 52 8.54 32.69 -7.18
CA ASN A 52 8.70 31.35 -7.77
C ASN A 52 9.25 31.38 -9.20
N ASN A 53 8.94 32.41 -9.99
CA ASN A 53 9.52 32.55 -11.33
C ASN A 53 11.00 32.92 -11.29
N GLN A 54 11.48 33.63 -10.26
CA GLN A 54 12.91 33.89 -10.07
C GLN A 54 13.70 32.64 -9.63
N LYS A 55 13.06 31.67 -8.98
CA LYS A 55 13.70 30.39 -8.58
C LYS A 55 13.89 29.39 -9.73
N LYS A 56 13.39 29.66 -10.94
CA LYS A 56 13.43 28.73 -12.09
C LYS A 56 14.74 28.75 -12.90
N THR A 57 15.74 29.59 -12.56
CA THR A 57 17.01 29.66 -13.29
C THR A 57 18.18 28.93 -12.65
N ALA A 58 17.99 28.25 -11.52
CA ALA A 58 18.96 27.27 -11.04
C ALA A 58 18.50 25.87 -11.46
N PRO A 59 19.36 25.01 -12.06
CA PRO A 59 19.03 23.61 -12.21
C PRO A 59 18.87 23.04 -10.80
N LEU A 60 17.63 22.82 -10.38
CA LEU A 60 17.34 22.05 -9.19
C LEU A 60 17.96 20.67 -9.44
N THR A 61 19.11 20.41 -8.83
CA THR A 61 19.51 19.04 -8.51
C THR A 61 18.41 18.54 -7.60
N VAL A 62 17.39 17.91 -8.18
CA VAL A 62 16.37 17.23 -7.41
C VAL A 62 17.12 16.10 -6.73
N ASP A 63 17.56 16.31 -5.50
CA ASP A 63 18.08 15.26 -4.66
C ASP A 63 17.03 14.16 -4.68
N LYS A 64 17.38 13.03 -5.31
CA LYS A 64 16.44 11.93 -5.52
C LYS A 64 16.35 11.16 -4.22
N PHE A 65 15.56 11.67 -3.28
CA PHE A 65 15.22 10.96 -2.05
C PHE A 65 14.47 9.67 -2.40
N PHE A 66 14.70 8.62 -1.63
CA PHE A 66 13.83 7.46 -1.62
C PHE A 66 13.55 7.06 -0.18
N THR A 67 12.32 6.66 0.07
CA THR A 67 11.81 6.35 1.41
C THR A 67 11.82 4.84 1.59
N VAL A 68 12.38 4.37 2.71
CA VAL A 68 12.36 2.95 3.07
C VAL A 68 11.94 2.83 4.55
N PRO A 69 11.04 1.90 4.90
CA PRO A 69 10.74 1.62 6.30
C PRO A 69 11.98 1.14 7.03
N TYR A 70 12.15 1.54 8.30
CA TYR A 70 13.27 1.06 9.11
C TYR A 70 13.08 -0.41 9.48
N ILE A 71 13.99 -1.26 9.00
CA ILE A 71 14.08 -2.68 9.34
C ILE A 71 15.47 -2.89 9.94
N LYS A 72 15.54 -3.19 11.24
CA LYS A 72 16.80 -3.45 11.96
C LYS A 72 17.65 -4.49 11.21
N SER A 73 18.97 -4.35 11.19
CA SER A 73 19.93 -5.13 10.37
C SER A 73 19.92 -4.81 8.87
N ILE A 74 18.74 -4.78 8.22
CA ILE A 74 18.66 -4.48 6.78
C ILE A 74 18.97 -3.00 6.54
N SER A 75 18.20 -2.10 7.14
CA SER A 75 18.39 -0.66 7.01
C SER A 75 19.78 -0.20 7.45
N GLU A 76 20.35 -0.82 8.49
CA GLU A 76 21.72 -0.54 8.97
C GLU A 76 22.77 -0.96 7.91
N SER A 77 22.61 -2.11 7.25
CA SER A 77 23.50 -2.54 6.16
C SER A 77 23.45 -1.62 4.93
N PHE A 78 22.33 -0.93 4.71
CA PHE A 78 22.20 0.06 3.63
C PHE A 78 22.89 1.39 3.96
N GLN A 79 23.03 1.77 5.23
CA GLN A 79 23.61 3.06 5.63
C GLN A 79 25.03 3.27 5.07
N SER A 80 25.85 2.22 5.07
CA SER A 80 27.21 2.26 4.52
C SER A 80 27.24 2.47 3.00
N HIS A 81 26.24 1.98 2.26
CA HIS A 81 26.18 2.06 0.80
C HIS A 81 25.52 3.36 0.30
N LEU A 82 24.69 4.01 1.11
CA LEU A 82 24.00 5.26 0.75
C LEU A 82 24.94 6.45 0.58
N VAL A 83 26.06 6.46 1.31
CA VAL A 83 27.13 7.48 1.19
C VAL A 83 27.67 7.56 -0.24
N TYR A 84 27.72 6.43 -0.95
CA TYR A 84 28.24 6.34 -2.32
C TYR A 84 27.27 6.88 -3.38
N ILE A 85 25.95 6.78 -3.14
CA ILE A 85 24.91 7.08 -4.15
C ILE A 85 24.51 8.57 -4.11
N ARG A 86 25.03 9.38 -3.18
CA ARG A 86 24.63 10.80 -2.96
C ARG A 86 23.10 10.95 -2.89
N ARG A 87 22.42 10.00 -2.27
CA ARG A 87 20.98 10.03 -2.06
C ARG A 87 20.68 9.94 -0.58
N GLN A 88 19.87 10.88 -0.10
CA GLN A 88 19.45 10.92 1.28
C GLN A 88 18.27 9.97 1.49
N LEU A 89 18.39 9.10 2.49
CA LEU A 89 17.37 8.14 2.88
C LEU A 89 16.50 8.74 3.99
N ILE A 90 15.19 8.76 3.76
CA ILE A 90 14.22 9.15 4.79
C ILE A 90 13.65 7.87 5.40
N GLN A 91 14.02 7.58 6.64
CA GLN A 91 13.40 6.54 7.45
C GLN A 91 12.21 7.17 8.18
N TYR A 92 11.00 6.65 7.99
CA TYR A 92 9.82 7.12 8.71
C TYR A 92 9.35 6.06 9.70
N LEU A 93 8.90 6.53 10.86
CA LEU A 93 8.09 5.77 11.80
C LEU A 93 6.62 6.12 11.50
N THR A 94 5.87 5.11 11.06
CA THR A 94 4.40 5.01 10.89
C THR A 94 3.59 6.25 10.47
N CYS A 95 2.82 6.09 9.39
CA CYS A 95 1.95 7.14 8.85
C CYS A 95 0.74 7.38 9.79
N LEU A 96 0.29 8.63 9.93
CA LEU A 96 -0.88 9.08 10.71
C LEU A 96 -2.15 8.22 10.52
N THR A 97 -2.26 7.52 9.38
CA THR A 97 -3.31 6.53 9.11
C THR A 97 -3.40 5.40 10.13
N ASP A 98 -2.28 4.97 10.72
CA ASP A 98 -2.29 3.88 11.71
C ASP A 98 -2.90 4.34 13.04
N LEU A 99 -2.70 5.61 13.40
CA LEU A 99 -3.33 6.23 14.57
C LEU A 99 -4.85 6.35 14.40
N LEU A 100 -5.31 6.76 13.21
CA LEU A 100 -6.73 6.96 12.92
C LEU A 100 -7.52 5.65 12.75
N ARG A 101 -6.84 4.52 12.48
CA ARG A 101 -7.46 3.19 12.36
C ARG A 101 -7.91 2.60 13.70
N LEU A 102 -7.40 3.11 14.82
CA LEU A 102 -7.74 2.63 16.16
C LEU A 102 -9.20 2.88 16.57
N SER A 103 -9.94 3.74 15.86
CA SER A 103 -11.30 4.14 16.21
C SER A 103 -12.43 3.30 15.59
N LYS A 104 -12.11 2.26 14.80
CA LYS A 104 -13.11 1.36 14.21
C LYS A 104 -13.24 0.06 14.99
N ASP A 105 -14.46 -0.46 15.10
CA ASP A 105 -14.70 -1.77 15.67
C ASP A 105 -13.93 -2.84 14.90
N LYS A 106 -13.15 -3.64 15.63
CA LYS A 106 -12.42 -4.77 15.05
C LYS A 106 -13.42 -5.83 14.65
N LEU A 107 -13.45 -6.17 13.37
CA LEU A 107 -14.22 -7.33 12.89
C LEU A 107 -13.73 -8.61 13.58
N SER A 108 -14.63 -9.55 13.81
CA SER A 108 -14.24 -10.87 14.32
C SER A 108 -13.24 -11.54 13.38
N PHE A 109 -12.35 -12.36 13.93
CA PHE A 109 -11.24 -12.99 13.21
C PHE A 109 -11.66 -13.63 11.88
N MET A 110 -12.73 -14.45 11.89
CA MET A 110 -13.23 -15.13 10.68
C MET A 110 -13.97 -14.21 9.70
N SER A 111 -14.35 -13.00 10.13
CA SER A 111 -15.02 -11.99 9.29
C SER A 111 -14.04 -11.04 8.60
N GLN A 112 -12.74 -11.17 8.88
CA GLN A 112 -11.69 -10.37 8.23
C GLN A 112 -11.68 -10.63 6.71
N GLN A 113 -11.34 -9.60 5.96
CA GLN A 113 -11.27 -9.57 4.50
C GLN A 113 -9.87 -9.13 4.07
N ASP A 114 -9.54 -9.32 2.80
CA ASP A 114 -8.25 -8.92 2.24
C ASP A 114 -7.04 -9.56 2.95
N VAL A 115 -7.18 -10.83 3.33
CA VAL A 115 -6.21 -11.53 4.17
C VAL A 115 -5.39 -12.57 3.39
N VAL A 116 -4.16 -12.77 3.83
CA VAL A 116 -3.37 -13.98 3.57
C VAL A 116 -3.53 -14.89 4.80
N TYR A 117 -3.88 -16.14 4.58
CA TYR A 117 -4.19 -17.10 5.64
C TYR A 117 -3.44 -18.41 5.47
N LYS A 118 -3.33 -19.17 6.55
CA LYS A 118 -2.71 -20.49 6.62
C LYS A 118 -3.68 -21.50 7.23
N ILE A 119 -3.83 -22.64 6.56
CA ILE A 119 -4.53 -23.82 7.06
C ILE A 119 -3.48 -24.93 7.24
N SER A 120 -3.35 -25.45 8.45
CA SER A 120 -2.39 -26.51 8.76
C SER A 120 -3.07 -27.87 8.71
N CYS A 121 -2.34 -28.89 8.26
CA CYS A 121 -2.76 -30.28 8.47
C CYS A 121 -2.75 -30.57 9.97
N HIS A 122 -3.70 -31.38 10.43
CA HIS A 122 -3.77 -31.79 11.84
C HIS A 122 -2.79 -32.93 12.13
N ASP A 123 -2.56 -33.80 11.15
CA ASP A 123 -1.84 -35.06 11.32
C ASP A 123 -0.36 -34.99 10.91
N CYS A 124 0.07 -33.90 10.25
CA CYS A 124 1.46 -33.67 9.90
C CYS A 124 1.81 -32.18 9.77
N ASP A 125 3.11 -31.87 9.62
CA ASP A 125 3.62 -30.49 9.53
C ASP A 125 3.29 -29.77 8.20
N ALA A 126 2.52 -30.41 7.31
CA ALA A 126 2.13 -29.82 6.04
C ALA A 126 1.14 -28.67 6.25
N SER A 127 1.21 -27.65 5.38
CA SER A 127 0.27 -26.53 5.45
C SER A 127 0.01 -25.88 4.09
N TYR A 128 -1.18 -25.30 3.94
CA TYR A 128 -1.57 -24.53 2.78
C TYR A 128 -1.66 -23.04 3.15
N VAL A 129 -1.10 -22.19 2.30
CA VAL A 129 -1.24 -20.73 2.39
C VAL A 129 -2.07 -20.25 1.20
N GLY A 130 -3.01 -19.35 1.45
CA GLY A 130 -3.81 -18.74 0.39
C GLY A 130 -4.20 -17.31 0.72
N GLN A 131 -4.65 -16.56 -0.28
CA GLN A 131 -5.25 -15.24 -0.08
C GLN A 131 -6.75 -15.19 -0.39
N THR A 132 -7.44 -14.20 0.18
CA THR A 132 -8.82 -13.89 -0.19
C THR A 132 -9.12 -12.40 -0.08
N LYS A 133 -9.83 -11.86 -1.08
CA LYS A 133 -10.48 -10.53 -0.99
C LYS A 133 -11.75 -10.56 -0.13
N ARG A 134 -12.42 -11.71 -0.10
CA ARG A 134 -13.69 -11.91 0.63
C ARG A 134 -13.42 -12.32 2.07
N LYS A 135 -14.49 -12.44 2.87
CA LYS A 135 -14.43 -12.92 4.26
C LYS A 135 -13.70 -14.26 4.34
N LEU A 136 -12.75 -14.37 5.27
CA LEU A 136 -11.98 -15.59 5.51
C LEU A 136 -12.89 -16.81 5.69
N LEU A 137 -13.95 -16.67 6.48
CA LEU A 137 -14.94 -17.73 6.71
C LEU A 137 -15.51 -18.32 5.42
N THR A 138 -15.83 -17.47 4.45
CA THR A 138 -16.38 -17.93 3.16
C THR A 138 -15.35 -18.77 2.43
N ARG A 139 -14.09 -18.34 2.40
CA ARG A 139 -13.01 -19.07 1.72
C ARG A 139 -12.72 -20.41 2.38
N VAL A 140 -12.68 -20.46 3.71
CA VAL A 140 -12.48 -21.70 4.48
C VAL A 140 -13.61 -22.70 4.22
N ARG A 141 -14.87 -22.23 4.18
CA ARG A 141 -16.04 -23.06 3.86
C ARG A 141 -15.97 -23.65 2.46
N GLU A 142 -15.51 -22.89 1.48
CA GLU A 142 -15.31 -23.39 0.11
C GLU A 142 -14.28 -24.52 0.06
N HIS A 143 -13.14 -24.35 0.72
CA HIS A 143 -12.12 -25.41 0.81
C HIS A 143 -12.70 -26.67 1.45
N ARG A 144 -13.42 -26.54 2.58
CA ARG A 144 -14.07 -27.67 3.24
C ARG A 144 -15.11 -28.34 2.35
N SER A 145 -15.91 -27.57 1.61
CA SER A 145 -16.90 -28.12 0.68
C SER A 145 -16.27 -28.81 -0.52
N ASN A 146 -15.12 -28.32 -1.01
CA ASN A 146 -14.41 -28.90 -2.16
C ASN A 146 -13.84 -30.29 -1.87
N ILE A 147 -13.64 -30.64 -0.60
CA ILE A 147 -13.17 -31.97 -0.20
C ILE A 147 -14.18 -33.06 -0.54
N ASN A 148 -15.48 -32.74 -0.44
CA ASN A 148 -16.56 -33.70 -0.69
C ASN A 148 -17.01 -33.72 -2.17
N LYS A 149 -16.38 -32.92 -3.04
CA LYS A 149 -16.75 -32.88 -4.47
C LYS A 149 -16.31 -34.17 -5.16
N LYS A 150 -17.24 -34.81 -5.85
CA LYS A 150 -17.03 -36.04 -6.63
C LYS A 150 -16.62 -35.79 -8.08
N THR A 151 -16.66 -34.53 -8.53
CA THR A 151 -16.41 -34.14 -9.92
C THR A 151 -15.34 -33.05 -9.99
N GLY A 152 -14.53 -33.08 -11.04
CA GLY A 152 -13.41 -32.17 -11.26
C GLY A 152 -12.10 -32.63 -10.65
N SER A 153 -11.03 -31.86 -10.85
CA SER A 153 -9.73 -32.12 -10.23
C SER A 153 -9.74 -31.75 -8.75
N PRO A 154 -9.17 -32.59 -7.87
CA PRO A 154 -9.09 -32.27 -6.45
C PRO A 154 -8.19 -31.06 -6.22
N SER A 155 -8.57 -30.19 -5.27
CA SER A 155 -7.68 -29.12 -4.80
C SER A 155 -6.45 -29.72 -4.11
N VAL A 156 -5.35 -28.97 -3.96
CA VAL A 156 -4.14 -29.44 -3.25
C VAL A 156 -4.45 -29.93 -1.83
N ILE A 157 -5.36 -29.25 -1.13
CA ILE A 157 -5.86 -29.64 0.20
C ILE A 157 -6.61 -30.97 0.12
N SER A 158 -7.55 -31.09 -0.83
CA SER A 158 -8.33 -32.32 -1.03
C SER A 158 -7.41 -33.50 -1.40
N ASN A 159 -6.44 -33.26 -2.27
CA ASN A 159 -5.49 -34.26 -2.74
C ASN A 159 -4.63 -34.78 -1.59
N HIS A 160 -4.09 -33.89 -0.74
CA HIS A 160 -3.33 -34.29 0.45
C HIS A 160 -4.15 -35.20 1.37
N ARG A 161 -5.40 -34.82 1.64
CA ARG A 161 -6.34 -35.62 2.46
C ARG A 161 -6.62 -36.99 1.86
N ILE A 162 -6.90 -37.05 0.55
CA ILE A 162 -7.19 -38.33 -0.13
C ILE A 162 -5.97 -39.26 -0.15
N THR A 163 -4.79 -38.69 -0.39
CA THR A 163 -3.55 -39.48 -0.55
C THR A 163 -2.98 -39.99 0.77
N HIS A 164 -3.10 -39.21 1.85
CA HIS A 164 -2.49 -39.54 3.15
C HIS A 164 -3.53 -39.94 4.22
N GLY A 165 -4.83 -39.76 3.95
CA GLY A 165 -5.89 -39.99 4.93
C GLY A 165 -5.94 -38.94 6.05
N HIS A 166 -5.23 -37.83 5.91
CA HIS A 166 -5.14 -36.77 6.91
C HIS A 166 -6.32 -35.78 6.84
N ASP A 167 -6.58 -35.05 7.93
CA ASP A 167 -7.48 -33.90 7.95
C ASP A 167 -6.74 -32.59 8.25
N PHE A 168 -7.46 -31.48 8.08
CA PHE A 168 -6.95 -30.14 8.33
C PHE A 168 -7.60 -29.54 9.57
N ASP A 169 -6.85 -28.68 10.26
CA ASP A 169 -7.37 -27.93 11.38
C ASP A 169 -8.20 -26.72 10.89
N TRP A 170 -9.48 -26.98 10.64
CA TRP A 170 -10.45 -25.97 10.19
C TRP A 170 -10.79 -24.94 11.27
N SER A 171 -10.53 -25.26 12.54
CA SER A 171 -10.82 -24.38 13.68
C SER A 171 -9.70 -23.37 13.94
N ASN A 172 -8.45 -23.76 13.72
CA ASN A 172 -7.27 -22.93 13.99
C ASN A 172 -6.61 -22.41 12.71
N VAL A 173 -7.42 -21.86 11.80
CA VAL A 173 -6.91 -21.11 10.66
C VAL A 173 -6.17 -19.88 11.16
N LYS A 174 -4.99 -19.58 10.61
CA LYS A 174 -4.19 -18.40 10.99
C LYS A 174 -4.27 -17.33 9.92
N ILE A 175 -4.41 -16.07 10.30
CA ILE A 175 -4.19 -14.93 9.41
C ILE A 175 -2.71 -14.58 9.51
N LEU A 176 -2.01 -14.59 8.38
CA LEU A 176 -0.60 -14.25 8.28
C LEU A 176 -0.38 -12.78 7.98
N ASP A 177 -1.27 -12.17 7.18
CA ASP A 177 -1.20 -10.76 6.79
C ASP A 177 -2.59 -10.22 6.38
N ILE A 178 -2.77 -8.90 6.46
CA ILE A 178 -3.98 -8.19 6.03
C ILE A 178 -3.56 -7.06 5.08
N GLU A 179 -3.79 -7.25 3.78
CA GLU A 179 -3.34 -6.34 2.72
C GLU A 179 -4.46 -6.05 1.70
N PRO A 180 -5.13 -4.89 1.79
CA PRO A 180 -6.20 -4.50 0.86
C PRO A 180 -5.79 -4.43 -0.60
N SER A 181 -4.53 -4.10 -0.90
CA SER A 181 -4.03 -4.04 -2.27
C SER A 181 -3.79 -5.43 -2.84
N TYR A 182 -4.51 -5.79 -3.91
CA TYR A 182 -4.39 -7.11 -4.54
C TYR A 182 -2.94 -7.45 -4.91
N ASN A 183 -2.22 -6.55 -5.59
CA ASN A 183 -0.85 -6.81 -6.04
C ASN A 183 0.10 -7.05 -4.86
N LYS A 184 -0.02 -6.25 -3.80
CA LYS A 184 0.80 -6.43 -2.59
C LYS A 184 0.44 -7.72 -1.86
N ARG A 185 -0.84 -8.06 -1.81
CA ARG A 185 -1.32 -9.31 -1.21
C ARG A 185 -0.84 -10.55 -1.97
N MET A 186 -0.79 -10.50 -3.30
CA MET A 186 -0.18 -11.56 -4.11
C MET A 186 1.30 -11.75 -3.73
N THR A 187 2.06 -10.66 -3.62
CA THR A 187 3.45 -10.74 -3.16
C THR A 187 3.56 -11.26 -1.73
N SER A 188 2.67 -10.86 -0.83
CA SER A 188 2.60 -11.34 0.55
C SER A 188 2.28 -12.84 0.64
N GLU A 189 1.32 -13.32 -0.15
CA GLU A 189 1.00 -14.75 -0.29
C GLU A 189 2.22 -15.54 -0.76
N MET A 190 2.89 -15.10 -1.83
CA MET A 190 4.09 -15.74 -2.36
C MET A 190 5.21 -15.80 -1.33
N LEU A 191 5.44 -14.70 -0.61
CA LEU A 191 6.39 -14.60 0.48
C LEU A 191 6.10 -15.64 1.57
N HIS A 192 4.84 -15.73 2.00
CA HIS A 192 4.43 -16.68 3.02
C HIS A 192 4.53 -18.14 2.54
N ILE A 193 4.21 -18.43 1.27
CA ILE A 193 4.40 -19.77 0.66
C ILE A 193 5.88 -20.16 0.69
N LYS A 194 6.79 -19.28 0.24
CA LYS A 194 8.24 -19.56 0.20
C LYS A 194 8.87 -19.76 1.58
N ARG A 195 8.27 -19.20 2.63
CA ARG A 195 8.72 -19.38 4.03
C ARG A 195 8.18 -20.65 4.68
N GLN A 196 7.31 -21.41 4.02
CA GLN A 196 6.83 -22.68 4.56
C GLN A 196 7.92 -23.76 4.46
N ASN A 197 8.10 -24.53 5.53
CA ASN A 197 8.98 -25.70 5.50
C ASN A 197 8.37 -26.85 4.68
N ASN A 198 7.08 -27.13 4.91
CA ASN A 198 6.33 -28.19 4.22
C ASN A 198 5.02 -27.59 3.65
N GLY A 199 5.14 -26.86 2.54
CA GLY A 199 4.02 -26.20 1.87
C GLY A 199 3.30 -27.11 0.88
N LEU A 200 1.96 -27.09 0.88
CA LEU A 200 1.12 -27.82 -0.07
C LEU A 200 0.86 -27.05 -1.38
N ASN A 201 1.19 -25.77 -1.40
CA ASN A 201 1.02 -24.88 -2.55
C ASN A 201 1.78 -25.38 -3.79
N LEU A 202 1.25 -25.12 -4.98
CA LEU A 202 1.93 -25.48 -6.22
C LEU A 202 3.09 -24.51 -6.45
N GLN A 203 4.20 -24.99 -7.03
CA GLN A 203 5.34 -24.12 -7.35
C GLN A 203 4.94 -22.96 -8.29
N ASN A 204 3.93 -23.21 -9.14
CA ASN A 204 3.33 -22.22 -10.02
C ASN A 204 2.74 -21.00 -9.29
N ASP A 205 2.33 -21.17 -8.03
CA ASP A 205 1.76 -20.10 -7.20
C ASP A 205 2.79 -19.00 -6.87
N THR A 206 4.08 -19.24 -7.15
CA THR A 206 5.18 -18.32 -6.82
C THR A 206 6.06 -17.92 -8.00
N ILE A 207 5.67 -18.25 -9.25
CA ILE A 207 6.50 -18.02 -10.45
C ILE A 207 6.91 -16.55 -10.63
N SER A 208 6.03 -15.61 -10.28
CA SER A 208 6.31 -14.18 -10.46
C SER A 208 7.17 -13.56 -9.34
N PHE A 209 7.56 -14.34 -8.34
CA PHE A 209 8.43 -13.86 -7.25
C PHE A 209 9.90 -13.92 -7.69
N PRO A 210 10.63 -12.78 -7.78
CA PRO A 210 12.00 -12.80 -8.30
C PRO A 210 12.97 -13.53 -7.36
N ASP A 211 13.80 -14.42 -7.91
CA ASP A 211 14.75 -15.24 -7.15
C ASP A 211 15.76 -14.40 -6.34
N ALA A 212 16.10 -13.20 -6.81
CA ALA A 212 16.98 -12.27 -6.10
C ALA A 212 16.50 -11.96 -4.68
N HIS A 213 15.18 -11.97 -4.45
CA HIS A 213 14.59 -11.71 -3.15
C HIS A 213 14.63 -12.93 -2.20
N LEU A 214 14.85 -14.15 -2.70
CA LEU A 214 14.93 -15.36 -1.88
C LEU A 214 16.07 -15.27 -0.86
N SER A 215 17.20 -14.70 -1.26
CA SER A 215 18.37 -14.47 -0.40
C SER A 215 18.06 -13.56 0.80
N LEU A 216 17.07 -12.67 0.67
CA LEU A 216 16.66 -11.74 1.71
C LEU A 216 15.61 -12.35 2.65
N LEU A 217 14.91 -13.42 2.24
CA LEU A 217 13.85 -14.03 3.04
C LEU A 217 14.36 -14.58 4.37
N GLY A 218 15.55 -15.20 4.38
CA GLY A 218 16.17 -15.71 5.59
C GLY A 218 16.66 -14.62 6.56
N ARG A 219 16.72 -13.36 6.10
CA ARG A 219 17.14 -12.20 6.90
C ARG A 219 15.97 -11.40 7.46
N LEU A 220 14.74 -11.67 7.01
CA LEU A 220 13.55 -11.00 7.53
C LEU A 220 13.14 -11.62 8.87
N PRO A 221 12.78 -10.79 9.87
CA PRO A 221 12.25 -11.31 11.13
C PRO A 221 11.01 -12.18 10.90
N SER A 222 10.81 -13.15 11.79
CA SER A 222 9.55 -13.89 11.91
C SER A 222 8.47 -12.92 12.39
N PHE A 223 7.33 -12.88 11.67
CA PHE A 223 6.16 -12.07 12.00
C PHE A 223 5.27 -12.79 13.01
#